data_AF-A0A3M1LMZ3-F1
#
_entry.id   AF-A0A3M1LMZ3-F1
#
_cell.length_a   1.000
_cell.length_b   1.000
_cell.length_c   1.000
_cell.angle_alpha   90.00
_cell.angle_beta   90.00
_cell.angle_gamma   90.00
#
_symmetry.space_group_name_H-M   'P 1'
#
loop_
_entity.id
_entity.type
_entity.pdbx_description
1 polymer ?
#
loop_
_entity_poly.entity_id
_entity_poly.type
_entity_poly.pdbx_seq_one_letter_code
_entity_poly.pdbx_strand_id
1 'polypeptide(L)' 'MDWRFTFIGIAMIAIGVALSLIFINIANMAEVEEYAQNRMVAQGGGIIAGLGVMILLISFFLQRGRRRFKKI' A
#
# COMPACT_ATOMS: atom_id res chain seq x y z
N MET A 1 7.10 6.18 -16.88
CA MET A 1 6.12 5.93 -15.82
C MET A 1 5.23 7.13 -15.94
N ASP A 2 3.94 6.96 -16.22
CA ASP A 2 3.07 8.11 -16.17
C ASP A 2 3.01 8.54 -14.70
N TRP A 3 3.42 9.78 -14.45
CA TRP A 3 3.62 10.30 -13.09
C TRP A 3 2.36 10.17 -12.22
N ARG A 4 1.19 10.10 -12.86
CA ARG A 4 -0.12 9.84 -12.25
C ARG A 4 -0.16 8.50 -11.51
N PHE A 5 0.31 7.41 -12.12
CA PHE A 5 0.31 6.09 -11.46
C PHE A 5 1.31 6.03 -10.31
N THR A 6 2.44 6.72 -10.44
CA THR A 6 3.42 6.85 -9.37
C THR A 6 2.83 7.59 -8.17
N PHE A 7 2.16 8.71 -8.42
CA PHE A 7 1.53 9.50 -7.37
C PHE A 7 0.41 8.74 -6.67
N ILE A 8 -0.47 8.07 -7.43
CA ILE A 8 -1.55 7.24 -6.87
C ILE A 8 -0.98 6.09 -6.04
N GLY A 9 0.04 5.39 -6.54
CA GLY A 9 0.68 4.29 -5.83
C GLY A 9 1.31 4.75 -4.51
N ILE A 10 2.05 5.86 -4.52
CA ILE A 10 2.64 6.44 -3.30
C ILE A 10 1.56 6.87 -2.31
N ALA A 11 0.49 7.53 -2.77
CA ALA A 11 -0.61 7.96 -1.91
C ALA A 11 -1.31 6.76 -1.25
N MET A 12 -1.58 5.69 -2.00
CA MET A 12 -2.17 4.46 -1.46
C MET A 12 -1.26 3.81 -0.40
N ILE A 13 0.05 3.77 -0.64
CA ILE A 13 1.02 3.25 0.34
C ILE A 13 0.99 4.09 1.61
N ALA A 14 1.08 5.42 1.48
CA ALA A 14 1.10 6.32 2.63
C ALA A 14 -0.18 6.18 3.47
N ILE A 15 -1.35 6.16 2.83
CA ILE A 15 -2.64 6.01 3.50
C ILE A 15 -2.75 4.64 4.18
N GLY A 16 -2.42 3.56 3.45
CA GLY A 16 -2.51 2.20 3.98
C GLY A 16 -1.58 1.98 5.18
N VAL A 17 -0.33 2.44 5.09
CA VAL A 17 0.65 2.35 6.19
C VAL A 17 0.22 3.19 7.38
N ALA A 18 -0.27 4.42 7.16
CA ALA A 18 -0.75 5.27 8.24
C ALA A 18 -1.92 4.62 9.00
N LEU A 19 -2.90 4.07 8.28
CA LEU A 19 -4.01 3.33 8.88
C LEU A 19 -3.51 2.12 9.67
N SER A 20 -2.62 1.31 9.10
CA SER A 20 -2.06 0.16 9.83
C SER A 20 -1.37 0.57 11.12
N LEU A 21 -0.52 1.59 11.10
CA LEU A 21 0.22 2.04 12.28
C LEU A 21 -0.71 2.60 13.35
N ILE A 22 -1.68 3.43 12.97
CA ILE A 22 -2.65 4.02 13.89
C ILE A 22 -3.45 2.90 14.58
N PHE A 23 -4.04 1.99 13.80
CA PHE A 23 -4.90 0.95 14.34
C PHE A 23 -4.13 -0.16 15.07
N ILE A 24 -2.86 -0.41 14.74
CA ILE A 24 -1.99 -1.28 15.56
C ILE A 24 -1.73 -0.65 16.93
N ASN A 25 -1.44 0.66 16.97
CA ASN A 25 -1.21 1.36 18.23
C ASN A 25 -2.47 1.39 19.09
N ILE A 26 -3.64 1.66 18.48
CA ILE A 26 -4.93 1.63 19.17
C ILE A 26 -5.22 0.21 19.66
N ALA A 27 -5.05 -0.82 18.83
CA ALA A 27 -5.26 -2.21 19.24
C ALA A 27 -4.42 -2.57 20.45
N ASN A 28 -3.14 -2.20 20.48
CA ASN A 28 -2.26 -2.52 21.60
C ASN A 28 -2.61 -1.80 22.91
N MET A 29 -3.40 -0.73 22.86
CA MET A 29 -3.87 0.03 24.04
C MET A 29 -5.29 -0.35 24.47
N ALA A 30 -6.04 -1.07 23.64
CA ALA A 30 -7.45 -1.37 23.84
C ALA A 30 -7.67 -2.68 24.60
N GLU A 31 -8.84 -2.80 25.25
CA GLU A 31 -9.27 -4.04 25.89
C GLU A 31 -9.51 -5.15 24.85
N VAL A 32 -9.55 -6.41 25.31
CA VAL A 32 -9.54 -7.63 24.46
C VAL A 32 -10.64 -7.62 23.39
N GLU A 33 -11.80 -7.02 23.70
CA GLU A 33 -12.96 -6.97 22.80
C GLU A 33 -12.73 -6.03 21.61
N GLU A 34 -12.09 -4.87 21.84
CA GLU A 34 -11.74 -3.91 20.79
C GLU A 34 -10.45 -4.27 20.05
N TYR A 35 -9.59 -5.09 20.66
CA TYR A 35 -8.34 -5.55 20.06
C TYR A 35 -8.55 -6.24 18.71
N ALA A 36 -9.50 -7.17 18.63
CA ALA A 36 -9.76 -7.94 17.42
C ALA A 36 -10.24 -7.03 16.28
N GLN A 37 -11.17 -6.12 16.58
CA GLN A 37 -11.70 -5.17 15.60
C GLN A 37 -10.61 -4.23 15.07
N ASN A 38 -9.84 -3.62 15.98
CA ASN A 38 -8.76 -2.70 15.60
C ASN A 38 -7.65 -3.42 14.80
N ARG A 39 -7.36 -4.68 15.14
CA ARG A 39 -6.40 -5.50 14.39
C ARG A 39 -6.89 -5.85 12.98
N MET A 40 -8.19 -6.09 12.79
CA MET A 40 -8.76 -6.30 11.45
C MET A 40 -8.65 -5.04 10.58
N VAL A 41 -8.92 -3.86 11.15
CA VAL A 41 -8.77 -2.59 10.43
C VAL A 41 -7.31 -2.33 10.06
N ALA A 42 -6.37 -2.61 10.98
CA ALA A 42 -4.95 -2.50 10.70
C ALA A 42 -4.49 -3.41 9.56
N GLN A 43 -5.00 -4.64 9.48
CA GLN A 43 -4.74 -5.54 8.36
C GLN A 43 -5.31 -4.98 7.04
N GLY A 44 -6.49 -4.37 7.08
CA GLY A 44 -7.08 -3.66 5.94
C GLY A 44 -6.16 -2.55 5.40
N GLY A 45 -5.57 -1.75 6.29
CA GLY A 45 -4.55 -0.76 5.92
C GLY A 45 -3.34 -1.39 5.20
N GLY A 46 -2.91 -2.57 5.65
CA GLY A 46 -1.78 -3.30 5.08
C GLY A 46 -2.08 -3.79 3.67
N ILE A 47 -3.31 -4.25 3.42
CA ILE A 47 -3.76 -4.65 2.08
C ILE A 47 -3.76 -3.46 1.12
N ILE A 48 -4.28 -2.30 1.56
CA ILE A 48 -4.28 -1.07 0.75
C ILE A 48 -2.86 -0.65 0.40
N ALA A 49 -1.94 -0.68 1.37
CA ALA A 49 -0.54 -0.39 1.13
C ALA A 49 0.10 -1.37 0.14
N GLY A 50 -0.18 -2.66 0.28
CA GLY A 50 0.30 -3.71 -0.63
C GLY A 50 -0.18 -3.51 -2.08
N LEU A 51 -1.44 -3.11 -2.28
CA LEU A 51 -1.97 -2.76 -3.60
C LEU A 51 -1.24 -1.56 -4.20
N GLY A 52 -0.95 -0.53 -3.40
CA GLY A 52 -0.15 0.62 -3.83
C GLY A 52 1.26 0.21 -4.30
N VAL A 53 1.92 -0.70 -3.58
CA VAL A 53 3.23 -1.26 -3.99
C VAL A 53 3.10 -2.05 -5.29
N MET A 54 2.08 -2.89 -5.45
CA MET A 54 1.86 -3.65 -6.69
C MET A 54 1.71 -2.73 -7.90
N ILE A 55 0.95 -1.65 -7.78
CA ILE A 55 0.75 -0.68 -8.87
C ILE A 55 2.09 -0.06 -9.29
N LEU A 56 2.94 0.30 -8.32
CA LEU A 56 4.27 0.83 -8.60
C LEU A 56 5.17 -0.19 -9.30
N LEU A 57 5.18 -1.44 -8.82
CA LEU A 57 5.97 -2.53 -9.42
C LEU A 57 5.51 -2.81 -10.85
N ILE A 58 4.22 -2.98 -11.09
CA ILE A 58 3.66 -3.21 -12.43
C ILE A 58 4.05 -2.05 -13.36
N SER A 59 3.87 -0.81 -12.92
CA SER A 59 4.23 0.38 -13.70
C SER A 59 5.72 0.42 -14.03
N PHE A 60 6.58 0.03 -13.09
CA PHE A 60 8.02 -0.06 -13.29
C PHE A 60 8.40 -1.16 -14.29
N PHE A 61 7.85 -2.37 -14.15
CA PHE A 61 8.12 -3.49 -15.05
C PHE A 61 7.61 -3.24 -16.47
N LEU A 62 6.43 -2.65 -16.63
CA LEU A 62 5.90 -2.24 -17.93
C LEU A 62 6.81 -1.22 -18.62
N GLN A 63 7.33 -0.24 -17.87
CA GLN A 63 8.25 0.74 -18.43
C GLN A 63 9.61 0.12 -18.79
N ARG A 64 10.13 -0.79 -17.96
CA ARG A 64 11.37 -1.53 -18.23
C ARG A 64 11.21 -2.41 -19.48
N GLY A 65 10.08 -3.09 -19.63
CA GLY A 65 9.73 -3.85 -20.82
C GLY A 65 9.69 -2.99 -22.08
N ARG A 66 8.96 -1.86 -22.05
CA ARG A 66 8.90 -0.91 -23.18
C ARG A 66 10.28 -0.39 -23.60
N ARG A 67 11.15 -0.06 -22.64
CA ARG A 67 12.53 0.38 -22.95
C ARG A 67 13.39 -0.72 -23.58
N ARG A 68 13.14 -1.98 -23.25
CA ARG A 68 13.86 -3.14 -23.80
C ARG A 68 13.41 -3.43 -25.23
N PHE A 69 12.10 -3.35 -25.50
CA PHE A 69 11.55 -3.53 -26.84
C PHE A 69 11.86 -2.38 -27.80
N LYS A 70 11.99 -1.13 -27.31
CA LYS A 70 12.35 0.02 -28.16
C LYS A 70 13.84 0.08 -28.56
N LYS A 71 14.65 -0.85 -28.06
CA LYS A 71 16.08 -0.98 -28.37
C LYS A 71 16.39 -2.09 -29.39
N ILE A 72 15.37 -2.85 -29.81
CA ILE A 72 15.43 -3.83 -30.90
C ILE A 72 14.80 -3.13 -32.12
#